data_AF-A0A6G9YVM8-F1
#
_entry.id   AF-A0A6G9YVM8-F1
#
_cell.length_a   1.000
_cell.length_b   1.000
_cell.length_c   1.000
_cell.angle_alpha   90.00
_cell.angle_beta   90.00
_cell.angle_gamma   90.00
#
_symmetry.space_group_name_H-M   'P 1'
#
loop_
_entity.id
_entity.type
_entity.pdbx_description
1 polymer ?
#
loop_
_entity_poly.entity_id
_entity_poly.type
_entity_poly.pdbx_seq_one_letter_code
_entity_poly.pdbx_strand_id
1 'polypeptide(L)'
;MGSNTTRFPGVLNSVQYQGITEQMPTPWRVVTDFLVIIGARLREAAALADTDLDPDLETGRIEQAWQRGPGGWVLGPAHDSRAREPVCAPGDLRYG
;
A
#
# COMPACT_ATOMS: atom_id res chain seq x y z
N MET A 1 -14.51 34.32 -7.23
CA MET A 1 -13.43 33.40 -6.81
C MET A 1 -14.02 32.39 -5.86
N GLY A 2 -14.39 31.20 -6.36
CA GLY A 2 -14.95 30.13 -5.54
C GLY A 2 -13.82 29.36 -4.87
N SER A 3 -13.78 29.37 -3.54
CA SER A 3 -12.91 28.55 -2.72
C SER A 3 -13.31 27.08 -2.89
N ASN A 4 -12.73 26.41 -3.90
CA ASN A 4 -12.88 24.97 -4.10
C ASN A 4 -11.98 24.21 -3.12
N THR A 5 -12.24 24.36 -1.83
CA THR A 5 -11.69 23.45 -0.81
C THR A 5 -12.79 22.47 -0.47
N THR A 6 -13.15 21.62 -1.44
CA THR A 6 -13.89 20.40 -1.12
C THR A 6 -12.91 19.53 -0.36
N ARG A 7 -12.90 19.68 0.96
CA ARG A 7 -12.15 18.82 1.87
C ARG A 7 -12.66 17.40 1.59
N PHE A 8 -11.86 16.57 0.93
CA PHE A 8 -12.19 15.17 0.76
C PHE A 8 -12.54 14.59 2.13
N PRO A 9 -13.57 13.73 2.22
CA PRO A 9 -13.86 13.04 3.47
C PRO A 9 -12.59 12.36 3.96
N GLY A 10 -12.37 12.33 5.28
CA GLY A 10 -11.14 11.77 5.87
C GLY A 10 -10.89 10.30 5.50
N VAL A 11 -11.91 9.61 4.95
CA VAL A 11 -11.86 8.25 4.41
C VAL A 11 -12.72 8.19 3.14
N LEU A 12 -12.25 7.48 2.11
CA LEU A 12 -13.03 7.21 0.89
C LEU A 12 -14.00 6.06 1.14
N ASN A 13 -15.24 6.19 0.68
CA ASN A 13 -16.13 5.03 0.57
C ASN A 13 -15.84 4.23 -0.71
N SER A 14 -16.40 3.01 -0.81
CA SER A 14 -16.14 2.10 -1.94
C SER A 14 -16.49 2.68 -3.31
N VAL A 15 -17.57 3.48 -3.40
CA VAL A 15 -18.01 4.11 -4.66
C VAL A 15 -17.02 5.21 -5.09
N GLN A 16 -16.56 6.02 -4.13
CA GLN A 16 -15.55 7.05 -4.37
C GLN A 16 -14.20 6.45 -4.76
N TYR A 17 -13.80 5.37 -4.10
CA TYR A 17 -12.59 4.62 -4.43
C TYR A 17 -12.65 4.09 -5.87
N GLN A 18 -13.74 3.40 -6.22
CA GLN A 18 -13.94 2.84 -7.56
C GLN A 18 -13.89 3.91 -8.65
N GLY A 19 -14.57 5.04 -8.46
CA GLY A 19 -14.56 6.14 -9.44
C GLY A 19 -13.18 6.76 -9.67
N ILE A 20 -12.28 6.68 -8.69
CA ILE A 20 -10.88 7.10 -8.81
C ILE A 20 -10.07 6.02 -9.56
N THR A 21 -10.16 4.76 -9.14
CA THR A 21 -9.37 3.67 -9.73
C THR A 21 -9.72 3.39 -11.19
N GLU A 22 -10.99 3.57 -11.58
CA GLU A 22 -11.44 3.45 -12.98
C GLU A 22 -10.75 4.43 -13.94
N GLN A 23 -10.21 5.54 -13.42
CA GLN A 23 -9.49 6.55 -14.21
C GLN A 23 -7.96 6.38 -14.15
N MET A 24 -7.45 5.51 -13.28
CA MET A 24 -6.01 5.28 -13.15
C MET A 24 -5.47 4.41 -14.29
N PRO A 25 -4.20 4.60 -14.72
CA PRO A 25 -3.51 3.61 -15.54
C PRO A 25 -3.38 2.28 -14.79
N THR A 26 -3.42 1.14 -15.51
CA THR A 26 -3.38 -0.20 -14.91
C THR A 26 -2.25 -0.41 -13.90
N PRO A 27 -0.99 0.01 -14.14
CA PRO A 27 0.08 -0.17 -13.15
C PRO A 27 -0.21 0.52 -11.81
N TRP A 28 -0.88 1.68 -11.85
CA TRP A 28 -1.24 2.42 -10.64
C TRP A 28 -2.46 1.85 -9.94
N ARG A 29 -3.38 1.19 -10.67
CA ARG A 29 -4.51 0.48 -10.05
C ARG A 29 -4.02 -0.63 -9.12
N VAL A 30 -3.14 -1.49 -9.63
CA VAL A 30 -2.58 -2.62 -8.85
C VAL A 30 -1.90 -2.14 -7.57
N VAL A 31 -1.06 -1.10 -7.67
CA VAL A 31 -0.39 -0.51 -6.50
C VAL A 31 -1.41 0.09 -5.52
N THR A 32 -2.43 0.78 -6.03
CA THR A 32 -3.47 1.40 -5.18
C THR A 32 -4.31 0.35 -4.46
N ASP A 33 -4.72 -0.70 -5.17
CA ASP A 33 -5.47 -1.82 -4.59
C ASP A 33 -4.65 -2.50 -3.50
N PHE A 34 -3.37 -2.75 -3.76
CA PHE A 34 -2.45 -3.28 -2.74
C PHE A 34 -2.41 -2.39 -1.50
N LEU A 35 -2.25 -1.07 -1.64
CA LEU A 35 -2.20 -0.16 -0.49
C LEU A 35 -3.49 -0.16 0.33
N VAL A 36 -4.66 -0.28 -0.33
CA VAL A 36 -5.96 -0.29 0.34
C VAL A 36 -6.24 -1.61 1.05
N ILE A 37 -5.93 -2.75 0.41
CA ILE A 37 -6.16 -4.08 0.98
C ILE A 37 -5.24 -4.32 2.18
N ILE A 38 -3.95 -3.99 2.03
CA ILE A 38 -2.89 -4.27 3.00
C ILE A 38 -2.82 -3.19 4.09
N GLY A 39 -3.32 -1.99 3.81
CA GLY A 39 -3.16 -0.83 4.69
C GLY A 39 -1.70 -0.35 4.81
N ALA A 40 -0.84 -0.71 3.86
CA ALA A 40 0.56 -0.33 3.84
C ALA A 40 0.76 1.13 3.44
N ARG A 41 1.85 1.75 3.91
CA ARG A 41 2.30 3.04 3.39
C ARG A 41 2.98 2.84 2.04
N LEU A 42 2.93 3.82 1.14
CA LEU A 42 3.59 3.73 -0.17
C LEU A 42 5.09 3.40 -0.07
N ARG A 43 5.80 3.97 0.91
CA ARG A 43 7.22 3.70 1.15
C ARG A 43 7.52 2.26 1.60
N GLU A 44 6.55 1.59 2.19
CA GLU A 44 6.61 0.21 2.66
C GLU A 44 6.31 -0.73 1.50
N ALA A 45 5.21 -0.50 0.79
CA ALA A 45 4.86 -1.25 -0.42
C ALA A 45 5.96 -1.19 -1.50
N ALA A 46 6.58 -0.02 -1.69
CA ALA A 46 7.67 0.16 -2.66
C ALA A 46 9.01 -0.45 -2.20
N ALA A 47 9.13 -0.83 -0.93
CA ALA A 47 10.31 -1.51 -0.38
C ALA A 47 10.14 -3.04 -0.33
N LEU A 48 8.95 -3.54 -0.66
CA LEU A 48 8.64 -4.96 -0.65
C LEU A 48 9.51 -5.72 -1.64
N ALA A 49 10.18 -6.76 -1.17
CA ALA A 49 10.92 -7.71 -1.97
C ALA A 49 10.09 -8.99 -2.21
N ASP A 50 10.48 -9.78 -3.20
CA ASP A 50 9.93 -11.13 -3.40
C ASP A 50 10.16 -12.04 -2.19
N THR A 51 11.28 -11.86 -1.47
CA THR A 51 11.60 -12.57 -0.23
C THR A 51 10.67 -12.25 0.94
N ASP A 52 9.89 -11.19 0.85
CA ASP A 52 8.95 -10.77 1.89
C ASP A 52 7.59 -11.48 1.78
N LEU A 53 7.38 -12.25 0.71
CA LEU A 53 6.13 -12.92 0.39
C LEU A 53 6.27 -14.44 0.51
N ASP A 54 5.33 -15.06 1.19
CA ASP A 54 5.15 -16.50 1.24
C ASP A 54 3.88 -16.87 0.46
N PRO A 55 4.01 -17.29 -0.82
CA PRO A 55 2.85 -17.61 -1.65
C PRO A 55 2.15 -18.90 -1.21
N ASP A 56 2.84 -19.82 -0.53
CA ASP A 56 2.26 -21.08 -0.05
C ASP A 56 1.36 -20.84 1.17
N LEU A 57 1.72 -19.85 1.99
CA LEU A 57 0.94 -19.43 3.15
C LEU A 57 0.00 -18.26 2.87
N GLU A 58 0.06 -17.69 1.66
CA GLU A 58 -0.65 -16.45 1.28
C GLU A 58 -0.41 -15.31 2.28
N THR A 59 0.81 -15.22 2.81
CA THR A 59 1.20 -14.20 3.79
C THR A 59 2.37 -13.37 3.30
N GLY A 60 2.50 -12.15 3.83
CA GLY A 60 3.66 -11.30 3.57
C GLY A 60 4.06 -10.53 4.83
N ARG A 61 5.35 -10.17 4.92
CA ARG A 61 5.91 -9.36 6.02
C ARG A 61 6.56 -8.11 5.48
N ILE A 62 6.09 -6.95 5.94
CA ILE A 62 6.69 -5.67 5.59
C ILE A 62 7.75 -5.32 6.63
N GLU A 63 8.99 -5.70 6.37
CA GLU A 63 10.11 -5.44 7.30
C GLU A 63 10.85 -4.14 6.98
N GLN A 64 10.78 -3.70 5.72
CA GLN A 64 11.54 -2.57 5.21
C GLN A 64 10.64 -1.45 4.69
N ALA A 65 11.20 -0.24 4.67
CA ALA A 65 10.60 0.92 4.07
C ALA A 65 11.68 1.82 3.46
N TRP A 66 11.34 2.50 2.37
CA TRP A 66 12.17 3.57 1.83
C TRP A 66 12.17 4.77 2.78
N GLN A 67 13.37 5.19 3.15
CA GLN A 67 13.62 6.33 4.03
C GLN A 67 14.54 7.32 3.32
N ARG A 68 14.45 8.59 3.73
CA ARG A 68 15.33 9.62 3.21
C ARG A 68 16.62 9.63 4.05
N GLY A 69 17.74 9.33 3.41
CA GLY A 69 19.06 9.31 4.02
C GLY A 69 20.01 10.34 3.42
N PRO A 70 21.24 10.47 3.97
CA PRO A 70 22.29 11.26 3.36
C PRO A 70 22.61 10.70 1.97
N GLY A 71 22.37 11.49 0.91
CA GLY A 71 22.65 11.08 -0.46
C GLY A 71 21.47 10.44 -1.23
N GLY A 72 20.27 10.37 -0.66
CA GLY A 72 19.08 9.96 -1.40
C GLY A 72 18.12 9.07 -0.62
N TRP A 73 17.59 8.05 -1.29
CA TRP A 73 16.68 7.06 -0.70
C TRP A 73 17.47 5.84 -0.25
N VAL A 74 17.26 5.43 0.99
CA VAL A 74 17.88 4.24 1.59
C VAL A 74 16.80 3.34 2.15
N LEU A 75 17.02 2.02 2.10
CA LEU A 75 16.18 1.08 2.80
C LEU A 75 16.50 1.12 4.29
N GLY A 76 15.47 1.14 5.12
CA GLY A 76 15.58 1.03 6.56
C GLY A 76 14.38 0.26 7.13
N PRO A 77 14.36 0.02 8.45
CA PRO A 77 13.26 -0.70 9.08
C PRO A 77 11.93 0.04 8.90
N ALA A 78 10.84 -0.69 8.65
CA ALA A 78 9.51 -0.10 8.62
C ALA A 78 9.17 0.52 10.00
N HIS A 79 8.74 1.78 10.01
CA HIS A 79 8.48 2.51 11.27
C HIS A 79 7.22 1.99 11.98
N ASP A 80 7.36 1.61 13.25
CA ASP A 80 6.32 1.06 14.13
C ASP A 80 5.51 0.00 13.42
N SER A 81 6.23 -1.07 13.13
CA SER A 81 5.65 -2.17 12.44
C SER A 81 4.87 -3.02 13.44
N ARG A 82 3.54 -2.94 13.33
CA ARG A 82 2.67 -4.12 13.46
C ARG A 82 3.20 -5.35 12.67
N ALA A 83 4.26 -5.22 11.85
CA ALA A 83 4.96 -6.26 11.09
C ALA A 83 5.64 -7.37 11.92
N ARG A 84 5.03 -7.81 13.00
CA ARG A 84 5.19 -9.19 13.45
C ARG A 84 3.96 -10.05 13.14
N GLU A 85 2.82 -9.43 12.80
CA GLU A 85 1.62 -10.13 12.38
C GLU A 85 1.54 -10.17 10.84
N PRO A 86 1.09 -11.30 10.27
CA PRO A 86 0.89 -11.43 8.83
C PRO A 86 -0.09 -10.36 8.36
N VAL A 87 0.27 -9.66 7.28
CA VAL A 87 -0.52 -8.51 6.79
C VAL A 87 -1.78 -8.94 6.04
N CYS A 88 -1.82 -10.19 5.56
CA CYS A 88 -2.99 -10.82 4.94
C CYS A 88 -3.37 -12.12 5.66
N ALA A 89 -4.66 -12.41 5.68
CA ALA A 89 -5.16 -13.75 5.94
C ALA A 89 -5.18 -14.56 4.63
N PRO A 90 -5.14 -15.90 4.70
CA PRO A 90 -5.32 -16.73 3.52
C PRO A 90 -6.63 -16.36 2.80
N GLY A 91 -6.53 -16.02 1.51
CA GLY A 91 -7.64 -15.68 0.62
C GLY A 91 -7.75 -14.21 0.22
N ASP A 92 -6.99 -13.30 0.82
CA ASP A 92 -7.04 -11.86 0.52
C ASP A 92 -6.29 -11.48 -0.77
N LEU A 93 -5.28 -12.27 -1.16
CA LEU A 93 -4.48 -12.05 -2.37
C LEU A 93 -5.05 -12.83 -3.56
N ARG A 94 -6.29 -12.53 -3.95
CA ARG A 94 -6.84 -13.05 -5.22
C ARG A 94 -6.35 -12.16 -6.36
N TYR A 95 -5.41 -12.70 -7.14
CA TYR A 95 -5.13 -12.20 -8.48
C TYR A 95 -6.40 -12.37 -9.33
N GLY A 96 -7.08 -11.25 -9.60
CA GLY A 96 -8.12 -11.15 -10.63
C GLY A 96 -7.53 -10.98 -12.02
#